data_AF-A0A7C3T5I5-F1
#
_entry.id   AF-A0A7C3T5I5-F1
#
_cell.length_a   1.000
_cell.length_b   1.000
_cell.length_c   1.000
_cell.angle_alpha   90.00
_cell.angle_beta   90.00
_cell.angle_gamma   90.00
#
_symmetry.space_group_name_H-M   'P 1'
#
loop_
_entity.id
_entity.type
_entity.pdbx_description
1 polymer ?
#
loop_
_entity_poly.entity_id
_entity_poly.type
_entity_poly.pdbx_seq_one_letter_code
_entity_poly.pdbx_strand_id
1 'polypeptide(L)'
;MKSRPWNSKEIAYLSANAGEGAAELARQLGRSKHGVEEMAFRLGVSLCRRLPVCPKCGKYSVRDGSKFGWCRPCELRHYAGVYRVKLAELEAAERQREASATADAQRELWPCQRRSKTEQFSPAQN
;
A
#
# COMPACT_ATOMS: atom_id res chain seq x y z
N MET A 1 27.51 39.91 -10.33
CA MET A 1 28.44 38.84 -10.77
C MET A 1 27.94 38.28 -12.09
N LYS A 2 28.80 38.13 -13.12
CA LYS A 2 28.42 37.48 -14.39
C LYS A 2 28.50 35.97 -14.22
N SER A 3 27.46 35.25 -14.63
CA SER A 3 27.46 33.79 -14.61
C SER A 3 28.39 33.23 -15.70
N ARG A 4 29.05 32.11 -15.40
CA ARG A 4 29.91 31.40 -16.36
C ARG A 4 29.05 30.93 -17.54
N PRO A 5 29.39 31.26 -18.80
CA PRO A 5 28.60 30.85 -19.97
C PRO A 5 28.58 29.33 -20.12
N TRP A 6 27.48 28.77 -20.62
CA TRP A 6 27.33 27.33 -20.86
C TRP A 6 28.05 26.91 -22.13
N ASN A 7 28.81 25.82 -22.06
CA ASN A 7 29.45 25.24 -23.24
C ASN A 7 28.64 24.06 -23.79
N SER A 8 28.90 23.70 -25.06
CA SER A 8 28.15 22.63 -25.74
C SER A 8 28.32 21.26 -25.09
N LYS A 9 29.47 20.97 -24.46
CA LYS A 9 29.70 19.71 -23.73
C LYS A 9 28.85 19.64 -22.47
N GLU A 10 28.72 20.73 -21.72
CA GLU A 10 27.86 20.82 -20.54
C GLU A 10 26.38 20.67 -20.92
N ILE A 11 25.95 21.28 -22.03
CA ILE A 11 24.58 21.15 -22.55
C ILE A 11 24.29 19.70 -22.96
N ALA A 12 25.22 19.07 -23.68
CA ALA A 12 25.10 17.66 -24.07
C ALA A 12 25.06 16.74 -22.84
N TYR A 13 25.91 17.00 -21.85
CA TYR A 13 25.97 16.25 -20.60
C TYR A 13 24.69 16.38 -19.78
N LEU A 14 24.16 17.60 -19.63
CA LEU A 14 22.90 17.86 -18.94
C LEU A 14 21.74 17.10 -19.60
N SER A 15 21.69 17.12 -20.94
CA SER A 15 20.62 16.47 -21.69
C SER A 15 20.69 14.94 -21.59
N ALA A 16 21.90 14.36 -21.66
CA ALA A 16 22.11 12.93 -21.56
C ALA A 16 21.77 12.39 -20.15
N ASN A 17 22.12 13.16 -19.11
CA ASN A 17 22.04 12.74 -17.70
C ASN A 17 20.88 13.37 -16.92
N ALA A 18 19.88 13.95 -17.61
CA ALA A 18 18.74 14.63 -17.00
C ALA A 18 17.99 13.80 -15.94
N GLY A 19 18.05 12.47 -16.05
CA GLY A 19 17.41 11.52 -15.14
C GLY A 19 18.12 11.32 -13.79
N GLU A 20 19.31 11.87 -13.56
CA GLU A 20 20.02 11.77 -12.28
C GLU A 20 19.52 12.79 -11.24
N GLY A 21 18.93 13.89 -11.72
CA GLY A 21 18.41 14.97 -10.90
C GLY A 21 19.34 16.19 -10.80
N ALA A 22 18.75 17.35 -10.50
CA ALA A 22 19.45 18.64 -10.57
C ALA A 22 20.65 18.76 -9.61
N ALA A 23 20.56 18.19 -8.42
CA ALA A 23 21.63 18.27 -7.41
C ALA A 23 22.89 17.49 -7.84
N GLU A 24 22.69 16.30 -8.42
CA GLU A 24 23.80 15.45 -8.85
C GLU A 24 24.47 16.02 -10.11
N LEU A 25 23.68 16.51 -11.06
CA LEU A 25 24.18 17.23 -12.24
C LEU A 25 25.00 18.48 -11.86
N ALA A 26 24.54 19.23 -10.85
CA ALA A 26 25.26 20.40 -10.35
C ALA A 26 26.64 20.04 -9.78
N ARG A 27 26.71 18.93 -9.02
CA ARG A 27 27.95 18.39 -8.47
C ARG A 27 28.93 17.97 -9.57
N GLN A 28 28.44 17.27 -10.59
CA GLN A 28 29.26 16.76 -11.70
C GLN A 28 29.74 17.88 -12.65
N LEU A 29 28.89 18.88 -12.93
CA LEU A 29 29.23 20.01 -13.81
C LEU A 29 29.98 21.15 -13.10
N GLY A 30 30.14 21.08 -11.78
CA GLY A 30 30.72 22.17 -10.98
C GLY A 30 29.92 23.47 -11.13
N ARG A 31 28.59 23.39 -11.14
CA ARG A 31 27.68 24.53 -11.24
C ARG A 31 26.72 24.56 -10.04
N SER A 32 26.03 25.68 -9.85
CA SER A 32 24.96 25.76 -8.87
C SER A 32 23.73 24.97 -9.34
N LYS A 33 23.02 24.33 -8.39
CA LYS A 33 21.76 23.64 -8.65
C LYS A 33 20.77 24.53 -9.40
N HIS A 34 20.61 25.77 -8.96
CA HIS A 34 19.71 26.74 -9.59
C HIS A 34 20.10 27.03 -11.06
N GLY A 35 21.39 27.16 -11.36
CA GLY A 35 21.85 27.37 -12.74
C GLY A 35 21.56 26.16 -13.66
N VAL A 36 21.64 24.94 -13.12
CA VAL A 36 21.26 23.71 -13.83
C VAL A 36 19.75 23.68 -14.08
N GLU A 37 18.93 24.01 -13.09
CA GLU A 37 17.46 24.09 -13.23
C GLU A 37 17.04 25.12 -14.28
N GLU A 38 17.63 26.33 -14.24
CA GLU A 38 17.36 27.39 -15.20
C GLU A 38 17.75 26.98 -16.63
N MET A 39 18.92 26.34 -16.78
CA MET A 39 19.36 25.88 -18.10
C MET A 39 18.49 24.73 -18.63
N ALA A 40 18.14 23.77 -17.78
CA ALA A 40 17.25 22.68 -18.17
C ALA A 40 15.87 23.21 -18.59
N PHE A 41 15.34 24.20 -17.86
CA PHE A 41 14.11 24.89 -18.24
C PHE A 41 14.22 25.56 -19.62
N ARG A 42 15.31 26.29 -19.89
CA ARG A 42 15.56 26.92 -21.20
C ARG A 42 15.68 25.91 -22.34
N LEU A 43 16.22 24.72 -22.07
CA LEU A 43 16.37 23.64 -23.03
C LEU A 43 15.12 22.75 -23.15
N GLY A 44 14.08 22.96 -22.32
CA GLY A 44 12.91 22.09 -22.26
C GLY A 44 13.20 20.68 -21.72
N VAL A 45 14.30 20.51 -20.98
CA VAL A 45 14.74 19.21 -20.44
C VAL A 45 14.16 19.01 -19.04
N SER A 46 13.40 17.93 -18.83
CA SER A 46 12.92 17.56 -17.51
C SER A 46 14.05 16.93 -16.69
N LEU A 47 14.39 17.57 -15.56
CA LEU A 47 15.34 17.04 -14.57
C LEU A 47 14.69 16.04 -13.61
N CYS A 48 13.50 15.54 -13.93
CA CYS A 48 12.84 14.55 -13.10
C CYS A 48 13.66 13.26 -13.07
N ARG A 49 13.99 12.82 -11.85
CA ARG A 49 14.69 11.57 -11.64
C ARG A 49 13.94 10.43 -12.32
N ARG A 50 14.64 9.62 -13.13
CA ARG A 50 14.03 8.41 -13.70
C ARG A 50 13.78 7.42 -12.58
N LEU A 51 12.51 7.22 -12.26
CA LEU A 51 12.11 6.22 -11.28
C LEU A 51 12.27 4.81 -11.88
N PRO A 52 12.79 3.84 -11.10
CA PRO A 52 12.97 2.47 -11.58
C PRO A 52 11.62 1.83 -11.90
N VAL A 53 11.60 0.95 -12.89
CA VAL A 53 10.39 0.21 -13.27
C VAL A 53 10.09 -0.85 -12.21
N CYS A 54 8.81 -1.08 -11.91
CA CYS A 54 8.40 -2.05 -10.91
C CYS A 54 8.82 -3.48 -11.30
N PRO A 55 9.55 -4.21 -10.45
CA PRO A 55 10.02 -5.56 -10.76
C PRO A 55 8.88 -6.58 -10.83
N LYS A 56 7.73 -6.29 -10.20
CA LYS A 56 6.59 -7.21 -10.14
C LYS A 56 5.71 -7.17 -11.39
N CYS A 57 5.59 -6.01 -12.04
CA CYS A 57 4.68 -5.86 -13.18
C CYS A 57 5.31 -5.27 -14.44
N GLY A 58 6.52 -4.72 -14.38
CA GLY A 58 7.20 -4.11 -15.53
C GLY A 58 6.52 -2.86 -16.12
N LYS A 59 5.36 -2.43 -15.61
CA LYS A 59 4.52 -1.43 -16.27
C LYS A 59 4.63 -0.02 -15.69
N TYR A 60 4.71 0.08 -14.37
CA TYR A 60 4.69 1.36 -13.65
C TYR A 60 6.02 1.57 -12.93
N SER A 61 6.42 2.82 -12.76
CA SER A 61 7.58 3.16 -11.95
C SER A 61 7.33 3.01 -10.46
N VAL A 62 8.41 2.74 -9.72
CA VAL A 62 8.43 2.64 -8.26
C VAL A 62 8.80 4.01 -7.72
N ARG A 63 7.93 4.59 -6.90
CA ARG A 63 8.24 5.85 -6.21
C ARG A 63 9.25 5.59 -5.09
N ASP A 64 10.08 6.60 -4.85
CA ASP A 64 10.97 6.61 -3.69
C ASP A 64 10.15 6.41 -2.40
N GLY A 65 10.67 5.60 -1.47
CA GLY A 65 9.99 5.26 -0.22
C GLY A 65 8.90 4.19 -0.33
N SER A 66 8.77 3.47 -1.45
CA SER A 66 7.90 2.30 -1.54
C SER A 66 8.36 1.21 -0.56
N LYS A 67 7.47 0.80 0.36
CA LYS A 67 7.78 -0.19 1.41
C LYS A 67 8.32 -1.51 0.86
N PHE A 68 7.83 -1.93 -0.30
CA PHE A 68 8.18 -3.22 -0.93
C PHE A 68 9.01 -3.05 -2.21
N GLY A 69 9.40 -1.82 -2.55
CA GLY A 69 10.02 -1.55 -3.86
C GLY A 69 9.09 -1.82 -5.05
N TRP A 70 7.77 -1.74 -4.85
CA TRP A 70 6.77 -1.96 -5.90
C TRP A 70 6.01 -0.68 -6.25
N CYS A 71 5.42 -0.67 -7.45
CA CYS A 71 4.49 0.40 -7.81
C CYS A 71 3.22 0.32 -6.95
N ARG A 72 2.55 1.47 -6.79
CA ARG A 72 1.35 1.60 -5.95
C ARG A 72 0.25 0.56 -6.26
N PRO A 73 -0.08 0.25 -7.52
CA PRO A 73 -1.08 -0.79 -7.82
C PRO A 73 -0.66 -2.21 -7.37
N CYS A 74 0.62 -2.53 -7.45
CA CYS A 74 1.15 -3.82 -7.01
C CYS A 74 1.18 -3.94 -5.48
N GLU A 75 1.48 -2.85 -4.79
CA GLU A 75 1.40 -2.73 -3.34
C GLU A 75 -0.04 -2.88 -2.85
N LEU A 76 -0.99 -2.13 -3.43
CA LEU A 76 -2.41 -2.23 -3.07
C LEU A 76 -2.97 -3.63 -3.26
N ARG A 77 -2.60 -4.32 -4.35
CA ARG A 77 -2.98 -5.73 -4.57
C ARG A 77 -2.43 -6.66 -3.50
N HIS A 78 -1.21 -6.44 -3.03
CA HIS A 78 -0.64 -7.23 -1.94
C HIS A 78 -1.42 -7.02 -0.64
N TYR A 79 -1.66 -5.76 -0.27
CA TYR A 79 -2.46 -5.44 0.91
C TYR A 79 -3.89 -5.98 0.83
N ALA A 80 -4.54 -5.91 -0.34
CA ALA A 80 -5.88 -6.48 -0.52
C ALA A 80 -5.91 -7.99 -0.20
N GLY A 81 -4.86 -8.73 -0.57
CA GLY A 81 -4.72 -10.13 -0.18
C GLY A 81 -4.59 -10.33 1.33
N VAL A 82 -3.74 -9.52 1.99
CA VAL A 82 -3.56 -9.56 3.45
C VAL A 82 -4.85 -9.21 4.19
N TYR A 83 -5.52 -8.13 3.79
CA TYR A 83 -6.77 -7.70 4.41
C TYR A 83 -7.90 -8.69 4.18
N ARG A 84 -7.95 -9.39 3.04
CA ARG A 84 -8.95 -10.45 2.81
C ARG A 84 -8.86 -11.55 3.86
N VAL A 85 -7.65 -12.02 4.17
CA VAL A 85 -7.44 -13.03 5.23
C VAL A 85 -7.82 -12.45 6.59
N LYS A 86 -7.37 -11.22 6.88
CA LYS A 86 -7.67 -10.55 8.15
C LYS A 86 -9.17 -10.39 8.39
N LEU A 87 -9.93 -10.02 7.37
CA LEU A 87 -11.38 -9.90 7.44
C LEU A 87 -12.04 -11.26 7.69
N ALA A 88 -11.63 -12.31 6.97
CA ALA A 88 -12.17 -13.65 7.16
C ALA A 88 -11.91 -14.19 8.59
N GLU A 89 -10.75 -13.89 9.19
CA GLU A 89 -10.45 -14.22 10.59
C GLU A 89 -11.40 -13.51 11.57
N LEU A 90 -11.64 -12.22 11.36
CA LEU A 90 -12.53 -11.42 12.21
C LEU A 90 -13.98 -11.93 12.11
N GLU A 91 -14.47 -12.17 10.89
CA GLU A 91 -15.80 -12.73 10.65
C GLU A 91 -15.97 -14.14 11.24
N ALA A 92 -14.92 -14.97 11.19
CA ALA A 92 -14.94 -16.28 11.85
C ALA A 92 -15.01 -16.17 13.38
N ALA A 93 -14.25 -15.24 13.96
CA ALA A 93 -14.28 -14.98 15.39
C ALA A 93 -15.64 -14.46 15.87
N GLU A 94 -16.27 -13.58 15.09
CA GLU A 94 -17.63 -13.08 15.37
C GLU A 94 -18.65 -14.22 15.32
N ARG A 95 -18.64 -15.05 14.27
CA ARG A 95 -19.50 -16.24 14.18
C ARG A 95 -19.32 -17.19 15.36
N GLN A 96 -18.09 -17.41 15.82
CA GLN A 96 -17.83 -18.26 16.98
C GLN A 96 -18.39 -17.67 18.27
N ARG A 97 -18.32 -16.33 18.44
CA ARG A 97 -18.91 -15.64 19.60
C ARG A 97 -20.44 -15.76 19.59
N GLU A 98 -21.06 -15.52 18.45
CA GLU A 98 -22.52 -15.66 18.29
C GLU A 98 -22.99 -17.10 18.52
N ALA A 99 -22.27 -18.08 17.97
CA ALA A 99 -22.56 -19.49 18.19
C ALA A 99 -22.41 -19.86 19.67
N SER A 100 -21.35 -19.39 20.34
CA SER A 100 -21.15 -19.59 21.78
C SER A 100 -22.29 -18.95 22.59
N ALA A 101 -22.65 -17.70 22.29
CA ALA A 101 -23.74 -16.99 22.97
C ALA A 101 -25.10 -17.70 22.78
N THR A 102 -25.38 -18.20 21.57
CA THR A 102 -26.59 -18.97 21.29
C THR A 102 -26.59 -20.30 22.04
N ALA A 103 -25.45 -21.00 22.08
CA ALA A 103 -25.31 -22.25 22.81
C ALA A 103 -25.46 -22.06 24.33
N ASP A 104 -24.93 -20.95 24.87
CA ASP A 104 -25.09 -20.60 26.28
C ASP A 104 -26.55 -20.23 26.60
N ALA A 105 -27.20 -19.41 25.77
CA ALA A 105 -28.63 -19.10 25.92
C ALA A 105 -29.51 -20.37 25.86
N GLN A 106 -29.21 -21.30 24.94
CA GLN A 106 -29.92 -22.58 24.85
C GLN A 106 -29.66 -23.45 26.09
N ARG A 107 -28.43 -23.46 26.63
CA ARG A 107 -28.07 -24.17 27.86
C ARG A 107 -28.82 -23.63 29.07
N GLU A 108 -29.01 -22.31 29.16
CA GLU A 108 -29.81 -21.67 30.22
C GLU A 108 -31.31 -21.98 30.11
N LEU A 109 -31.84 -22.13 28.90
CA LEU A 109 -33.24 -22.50 28.65
C LEU A 109 -33.52 -24.00 28.84
N TRP A 110 -32.50 -24.86 28.73
CA TRP A 110 -32.59 -26.31 28.83
C TRP A 110 -33.27 -26.85 30.11
N PRO A 111 -33.03 -26.31 31.33
CA PRO A 111 -33.69 -26.77 32.55
C PRO A 111 -35.19 -26.47 32.58
N CYS A 112 -35.64 -25.38 31.93
CA CYS A 112 -37.03 -24.96 31.91
C CYS A 112 -37.86 -25.77 30.87
N GLN A 113 -37.28 -26.04 29.69
CA GLN A 113 -37.93 -26.85 28.65
C GLN A 113 -38.02 -28.35 29.00
N ARG A 114 -37.10 -28.88 29.81
CA ARG A 114 -37.18 -30.27 30.30
C ARG A 114 -38.31 -30.44 31.32
N ARG A 115 -38.54 -29.43 32.17
CA ARG A 115 -39.58 -29.44 33.22
C ARG A 115 -41.00 -29.42 32.63
N SER A 116 -41.24 -28.60 31.61
CA SER A 116 -42.53 -28.54 30.91
C SER A 116 -42.86 -29.81 30.10
N LYS A 117 -41.85 -30.52 29.57
CA LYS A 117 -42.05 -31.82 28.90
C LYS A 117 -42.34 -32.96 29.86
N THR A 118 -41.81 -32.95 31.08
CA THR A 118 -42.11 -33.97 32.09
C THR A 118 -43.50 -33.81 32.71
N GLU A 119 -44.04 -32.58 32.83
CA GLU A 119 -45.40 -32.34 33.32
C GLU A 119 -46.51 -32.75 32.33
N GLN A 120 -46.22 -32.79 31.03
CA GLN A 120 -47.18 -33.21 29.99
C GLN A 120 -47.31 -34.74 29.84
N PHE A 121 -46.43 -35.53 30.47
CA PHE A 121 -46.44 -37.00 30.40
C PHE A 121 -46.67 -37.61 31.78
N SER A 122 -47.75 -37.19 32.47
CA SER A 122 -48.23 -37.87 33.67
C SER A 122 -49.34 -38.85 33.25
N PRO A 123 -49.09 -40.18 33.21
CA PRO A 123 -50.14 -41.12 32.87
C PRO A 123 -51.18 -41.09 33.99
N ALA A 124 -52.41 -40.73 33.64
CA ALA A 124 -53.55 -40.74 34.55
C ALA A 124 -53.65 -42.14 35.19
N GLN A 125 -53.42 -42.19 36.51
CA GLN A 125 -53.57 -43.42 37.29
C GLN A 125 -55.06 -43.67 37.53
N ASN A 126 -55.44 -44.92 37.27
CA ASN A 126 -56.78 -45.52 37.38
C ASN A 126 -57.31 -45.52 38.81
#